data_AF-A0A2N7CBY3-F1
#
_entry.id   AF-A0A2N7CBY3-F1
#
_cell.length_a   1.000
_cell.length_b   1.000
_cell.length_c   1.000
_cell.angle_alpha   90.00
_cell.angle_beta   90.00
_cell.angle_gamma   90.00
#
_symmetry.space_group_name_H-M   'P 1'
#
loop_
_entity.id
_entity.type
_entity.pdbx_description
1 polymer ?
#
loop_
_entity_poly.entity_id
_entity_poly.type
_entity_poly.pdbx_seq_one_letter_code
_entity_poly.pdbx_strand_id
1 'polypeptide(L)'
;MINLPQTLTNKIIKPTFEKNVQRVQRRYVSKLDFCRYEILALHNELNCSLGEIQRWLKMKHKIEISKTTIHNRITHWNEIIERGQRSDKER
;
A
#
# COMPACT_ATOMS: atom_id res chain seq x y z
N MET A 1 -15.38 14.47 -26.47
CA MET A 1 -14.76 15.08 -25.26
C MET A 1 -14.77 14.03 -24.17
N ILE A 2 -13.59 13.59 -23.72
CA ILE A 2 -13.47 12.52 -22.70
C ILE A 2 -13.58 13.18 -21.33
N ASN A 3 -14.69 12.96 -20.63
CA ASN A 3 -14.88 13.40 -19.25
C ASN A 3 -14.08 12.48 -18.32
N LEU A 4 -12.95 12.99 -17.81
CA LEU A 4 -12.18 12.35 -16.75
C LEU A 4 -12.94 12.49 -15.43
N PRO A 5 -13.25 11.41 -14.69
CA PRO A 5 -14.00 11.51 -13.46
C PRO A 5 -13.16 12.18 -12.37
N GLN A 6 -13.57 13.38 -11.99
CA GLN A 6 -12.98 14.30 -11.01
C GLN A 6 -13.13 13.81 -9.55
N THR A 7 -13.36 12.52 -9.33
CA THR A 7 -13.80 11.94 -8.05
C THR A 7 -12.70 11.19 -7.29
N LEU A 8 -11.49 11.07 -7.84
CA LEU A 8 -10.40 10.31 -7.22
C LEU A 8 -9.65 11.04 -6.09
N THR A 9 -9.83 12.35 -5.93
CA THR A 9 -9.01 13.14 -4.99
C THR A 9 -9.56 13.19 -3.55
N ASN A 10 -10.81 12.79 -3.30
CA ASN A 10 -11.47 13.06 -2.01
C ASN A 10 -11.68 11.84 -1.09
N LYS A 11 -11.16 10.66 -1.45
CA LYS A 11 -11.22 9.46 -0.58
C LYS A 11 -9.86 9.05 0.00
N ILE A 12 -8.92 10.00 0.13
CA ILE A 12 -7.72 9.75 0.92
C ILE A 12 -8.13 9.88 2.38
N ILE A 13 -8.35 8.72 3.01
CA ILE A 13 -8.55 8.55 4.45
C ILE A 13 -7.49 9.41 5.16
N LYS A 14 -7.91 10.40 5.95
CA LYS A 14 -6.99 11.17 6.79
C LYS A 14 -6.33 10.15 7.72
N PRO A 15 -5.00 9.97 7.69
CA PRO A 15 -4.36 9.06 8.62
C PRO A 15 -4.56 9.66 10.01
N THR A 16 -5.29 8.97 10.88
CA THR A 16 -5.36 9.32 12.30
C THR A 16 -3.98 8.99 12.87
N PHE A 17 -3.06 9.96 12.81
CA PHE A 17 -1.75 9.85 13.44
C PHE A 17 -1.95 9.93 14.95
N GLU A 18 -2.14 8.79 15.61
CA GLU A 18 -1.95 8.70 17.06
C GLU A 18 -0.51 9.09 17.39
N LYS A 19 -0.35 10.23 18.08
CA LYS A 19 0.93 10.87 18.36
C LYS A 19 1.84 10.12 19.35
N ASN A 20 1.37 9.03 19.97
CA ASN A 20 2.04 8.39 21.12
C ASN A 20 2.29 6.89 20.98
N VAL A 21 2.43 6.37 19.77
CA VAL A 21 3.02 5.03 19.59
C VAL A 21 4.50 5.24 19.26
N GLN A 22 5.41 4.81 20.15
CA GLN A 22 6.81 4.62 19.79
C GLN A 22 6.86 3.58 18.66
N ARG A 23 6.71 4.03 17.42
CA ARG A 23 6.85 3.20 16.24
C ARG A 23 8.33 2.84 16.20
N VAL A 24 8.66 1.64 16.66
CA VAL A 24 9.95 1.00 16.44
C VAL A 24 10.32 1.29 14.99
N GLN A 25 11.44 1.97 14.78
CA GLN A 25 11.90 2.40 13.47
C GLN A 25 12.15 1.13 12.65
N ARG A 26 11.11 0.66 11.95
CA ARG A 26 11.19 -0.51 11.08
C ARG A 26 12.16 -0.11 9.99
N ARG A 27 13.35 -0.71 9.97
CA ARG A 27 14.27 -0.57 8.85
C ARG A 27 13.49 -1.01 7.61
N TYR A 28 13.14 -0.07 6.75
CA TYR A 28 12.45 -0.37 5.51
C TYR A 28 13.37 -1.26 4.68
N VAL A 29 12.95 -2.50 4.42
CA VAL A 29 13.78 -3.50 3.73
C VAL A 29 13.67 -3.32 2.21
N SER A 30 12.59 -2.73 1.72
CA SER A 30 12.38 -2.40 0.31
C SER A 30 12.08 -0.93 0.09
N LYS A 31 12.43 -0.47 -1.13
CA LYS A 31 12.00 0.80 -1.71
C LYS A 31 10.47 0.95 -1.74
N LEU A 32 9.68 -0.11 -1.60
CA LEU A 32 8.22 -0.02 -1.55
C LEU A 32 7.64 0.05 -0.13
N ASP A 33 8.43 -0.24 0.90
CA ASP A 33 7.89 -0.34 2.25
C ASP A 33 7.42 1.02 2.80
N PHE A 34 7.96 2.13 2.30
CA PHE A 34 7.50 3.47 2.69
C PHE A 34 6.06 3.77 2.25
N CYS A 35 5.60 3.16 1.15
CA CYS A 35 4.24 3.32 0.60
C CYS A 35 3.39 2.04 0.75
N ARG A 36 3.79 1.12 1.65
CA ARG A 36 3.10 -0.16 1.87
C ARG A 36 1.59 -0.01 2.04
N TYR A 37 1.16 0.88 2.94
CA TYR A 37 -0.25 1.04 3.26
C TYR A 37 -1.05 1.58 2.07
N GLU A 38 -0.50 2.53 1.33
CA GLU A 38 -1.14 3.08 0.14
C GLU A 38 -1.27 2.02 -0.96
N ILE A 39 -0.22 1.21 -1.19
CA ILE A 39 -0.28 0.12 -2.16
C ILE A 39 -1.32 -0.93 -1.77
N LEU A 40 -1.37 -1.33 -0.49
CA LEU A 40 -2.35 -2.29 -0.01
C LEU A 40 -3.79 -1.76 -0.10
N ALA A 41 -4.02 -0.48 0.20
CA ALA A 41 -5.33 0.14 0.03
C ALA A 41 -5.75 0.19 -1.46
N LEU A 42 -4.83 0.60 -2.35
CA LEU A 42 -5.08 0.60 -3.79
C LEU A 42 -5.45 -0.80 -4.30
N HIS A 43 -4.76 -1.84 -3.83
CA HIS A 43 -4.99 -3.21 -4.29
C HIS A 43 -6.24 -3.84 -3.66
N ASN A 44 -6.37 -3.81 -2.33
CA ASN A 44 -7.37 -4.58 -1.59
C ASN A 44 -8.70 -3.83 -1.41
N GLU A 45 -8.68 -2.50 -1.27
CA GLU A 45 -9.88 -1.70 -1.00
C GLU A 45 -10.44 -1.08 -2.28
N LEU A 46 -9.54 -0.59 -3.15
CA LEU A 46 -9.92 0.10 -4.38
C LEU A 46 -9.88 -0.79 -5.63
N ASN A 47 -9.46 -2.06 -5.50
CA ASN A 47 -9.36 -3.04 -6.58
C ASN A 47 -8.57 -2.52 -7.81
N CYS A 48 -7.58 -1.66 -7.60
CA CYS A 48 -6.73 -1.17 -8.68
C CYS A 48 -5.88 -2.31 -9.23
N SER A 49 -5.76 -2.37 -10.55
CA SER A 49 -4.87 -3.29 -11.22
C SER A 49 -3.39 -2.99 -10.92
N LEU A 50 -2.53 -4.01 -11.06
CA LEU A 50 -1.09 -3.83 -10.90
C LEU A 50 -0.50 -2.77 -11.85
N GLY A 51 -1.11 -2.58 -13.03
CA GLY A 51 -0.70 -1.54 -13.97
C GLY A 51 -1.04 -0.12 -13.49
N GLU A 52 -2.19 0.06 -12.85
CA GLU A 52 -2.57 1.34 -12.24
C GLU A 52 -1.66 1.67 -11.05
N ILE A 53 -1.38 0.69 -10.20
CA ILE A 53 -0.44 0.85 -9.08
C ILE A 53 0.97 1.18 -9.60
N GLN A 54 1.43 0.51 -10.66
CA GLN A 54 2.71 0.79 -11.30
C GLN A 54 2.77 2.23 -11.83
N ARG A 55 1.71 2.69 -12.51
CA ARG A 55 1.62 4.07 -13.01
C ARG A 55 1.61 5.08 -11.86
N TRP A 56 0.86 4.80 -10.80
CA TRP A 56 0.79 5.63 -9.60
C TRP A 56 2.17 5.76 -8.92
N LEU A 57 2.91 4.65 -8.76
CA LEU A 57 4.27 4.64 -8.23
C LEU A 57 5.23 5.50 -9.08
N LYS A 58 5.13 5.39 -10.40
CA LYS A 58 5.95 6.17 -11.32
C LYS A 58 5.63 7.67 -11.24
N MET A 59 4.35 8.03 -11.21
CA MET A 59 3.92 9.44 -11.23
C MET A 59 4.12 10.14 -9.88
N LYS A 60 3.69 9.51 -8.78
CA LYS A 60 3.69 10.13 -7.44
C LYS A 60 5.05 10.04 -6.76
N HIS A 61 5.75 8.91 -6.93
CA HIS A 61 6.96 8.60 -6.18
C HIS A 61 8.22 8.49 -7.04
N LYS A 62 8.11 8.63 -8.37
CA LYS A 62 9.22 8.43 -9.32
C LYS A 62 9.87 7.05 -9.20
N ILE A 63 9.07 6.04 -8.86
CA ILE A 63 9.53 4.66 -8.70
C ILE A 63 9.12 3.86 -9.92
N GLU A 64 10.12 3.36 -10.64
CA GLU A 64 9.94 2.50 -11.80
C GLU A 64 10.27 1.05 -11.42
N ILE A 65 9.23 0.22 -11.37
CA ILE A 65 9.34 -1.20 -11.03
C ILE A 65 8.40 -2.04 -11.88
N SER A 66 8.66 -3.34 -11.96
CA SER A 66 7.81 -4.28 -12.70
C SER A 66 6.50 -4.60 -11.95
N LYS A 67 5.45 -4.98 -12.70
CA LYS A 67 4.18 -5.46 -12.10
C LYS A 67 4.40 -6.70 -11.23
N THR A 68 5.30 -7.60 -11.63
CA THR A 68 5.68 -8.78 -10.86
C THR A 68 6.28 -8.43 -9.50
N THR A 69 7.14 -7.40 -9.45
CA THR A 69 7.70 -6.90 -8.19
C THR A 69 6.61 -6.36 -7.27
N ILE A 70 5.62 -5.63 -7.81
CA ILE A 70 4.47 -5.14 -7.04
C ILE A 70 3.68 -6.32 -6.47
N HIS A 71 3.33 -7.28 -7.33
CA HIS A 71 2.56 -8.46 -6.94
C HIS A 71 3.24 -9.24 -5.81
N ASN A 72 4.52 -9.61 -5.99
CA ASN A 72 5.28 -10.34 -4.99
C ASN A 72 5.32 -9.59 -3.65
N ARG A 73 5.39 -8.25 -3.70
CA ARG A 73 5.44 -7.44 -2.49
C ARG A 73 4.10 -7.41 -1.76
N ILE A 74 3.00 -7.29 -2.50
CA ILE A 74 1.63 -7.37 -1.95
C ILE A 74 1.41 -8.73 -1.29
N THR A 75 1.74 -9.82 -1.98
CA THR A 75 1.62 -11.19 -1.43
C THR A 75 2.41 -11.33 -0.13
N HIS A 76 3.68 -10.94 -0.13
CA HIS A 76 4.52 -10.97 1.07
C HIS A 76 3.92 -10.17 2.25
N TRP A 77 3.37 -8.99 1.99
CA TRP A 77 2.77 -8.18 3.05
C TRP A 77 1.45 -8.77 3.57
N ASN A 78 0.64 -9.39 2.71
CA ASN A 78 -0.58 -10.08 3.12
C ASN A 78 -0.25 -11.31 3.99
N GLU A 79 0.74 -12.11 3.61
CA GLU A 79 1.21 -13.25 4.42
C GLU A 79 1.67 -12.82 5.82
N ILE A 80 2.35 -11.67 5.94
CA ILE A 80 2.74 -11.13 7.25
C ILE A 80 1.51 -10.77 8.10
N ILE A 81 0.49 -10.18 7.48
CA ILE A 81 -0.75 -9.79 8.18
C ILE A 81 -1.49 -11.04 8.67
N GLU A 82 -1.63 -12.05 7.81
CA GLU A 82 -2.27 -13.32 8.17
C GLU A 82 -1.54 -14.04 9.30
N ARG A 83 -0.20 -14.05 9.30
CA ARG A 83 0.58 -14.66 10.39
C ARG A 83 0.41 -13.91 11.71
N GLY A 84 0.39 -12.57 11.69
CA GLY A 84 0.13 -11.76 12.87
C GLY A 84 -1.27 -12.01 13.46
N GLN A 85 -2.28 -12.20 12.62
CA GLN A 85 -3.64 -12.51 13.07
C GLN A 85 -3.76 -13.92 13.71
N ARG A 86 -2.90 -14.87 13.35
CA ARG A 86 -2.89 -16.20 13.99
C ARG A 86 -2.30 -16.16 15.39
N SER A 87 -1.23 -15.40 15.61
CA SER A 87 -0.60 -15.27 16.94
C SER A 87 -1.50 -14.56 17.96
N ASP A 88 -2.37 -13.66 17.52
CA ASP A 88 -3.30 -12.96 18.42
C ASP A 88 -4.54 -13.80 18.78
N LYS A 89 -4.81 -14.90 18.05
CA LYS A 89 -5.93 -15.82 18.35
C LYS A 89 -5.59 -16.94 19.32
N GLU A 90 -4.31 -17.16 19.61
CA GLU A 90 -3.81 -18.19 20.55
C GLU A 90 -3.54 -17.64 21.97
N ARG A 91 -3.96 -16.40 22.26
CA ARG A 91 -3.83 -15.75 23.58
C ARG A 91 -5.18 -15.49 24.21
#